data_AF-A0A379AML1-F1
#
_entry.id   AF-A0A379AML1-F1
#
_cell.length_a   1.000
_cell.length_b   1.000
_cell.length_c   1.000
_cell.angle_alpha   90.00
_cell.angle_beta   90.00
_cell.angle_gamma   90.00
#
_symmetry.space_group_name_H-M   'P 1'
#
loop_
_entity.id
_entity.type
_entity.pdbx_description
1 polymer ?
#
loop_
_entity_poly.entity_id
_entity_poly.type
_entity_poly.pdbx_seq_one_letter_code
_entity_poly.pdbx_strand_id
1 'polypeptide(L)'
;MLNLSGWRNFLYVLPAVLVYAVFLLFPLLASLGISFTEWDGTSLPVFSGVSNYLRMFSDPVFWIALGNNAILMLFYTLLPIGVGLLLCSFLYDTRNNSERSVLRILFFLPYIMPMAVLGVVWRWLYNPAFGPIDQILRAIGLPQLALSWLGDFTWALPAVGLVATWYFFGFCLVLFMAGLQRMDPSLLEAADLDGSSRRQKFMRITLPGLRPELRIALLLTVIASLKAFDLVYVDDAGRPGHLHHGDQHLYV
;
A
#
# COMPACT_ATOMS: atom_id res chain seq x y z
N MET A 1 -9.29 -14.40 36.29
CA MET A 1 -10.58 -15.16 36.29
C MET A 1 -10.78 -15.93 34.97
N LEU A 2 -9.83 -16.78 34.57
CA LEU A 2 -10.05 -17.77 33.50
C LEU A 2 -9.32 -19.05 33.87
N ASN A 3 -9.98 -19.90 34.65
CA ASN A 3 -9.53 -21.27 34.89
C ASN A 3 -10.71 -22.22 34.78
N LEU A 4 -11.03 -22.60 33.54
CA LEU A 4 -11.97 -23.68 33.21
C LEU A 4 -11.42 -24.40 31.98
N SER A 5 -10.79 -25.57 32.21
CA SER A 5 -10.41 -26.64 31.26
C SER A 5 -10.25 -26.24 29.78
N GLY A 6 -9.02 -26.28 29.25
CA GLY A 6 -8.65 -25.80 27.90
C GLY A 6 -9.54 -26.28 26.74
N TRP A 7 -10.21 -27.43 26.84
CA TRP A 7 -11.14 -27.94 25.80
C TRP A 7 -12.41 -27.10 25.60
N ARG A 8 -12.97 -26.50 26.66
CA ARG A 8 -14.16 -25.64 26.54
C ARG A 8 -13.85 -24.30 25.88
N ASN A 9 -12.61 -23.81 26.00
CA ASN A 9 -12.16 -22.60 25.32
C ASN A 9 -12.08 -22.79 23.81
N PHE A 10 -11.78 -24.00 23.33
CA PHE A 10 -11.80 -24.30 21.89
C PHE A 10 -13.19 -24.16 21.28
N LEU A 11 -14.26 -24.50 22.00
CA LEU A 11 -15.63 -24.36 21.50
C LEU A 11 -16.00 -22.89 21.21
N TYR A 12 -15.44 -21.94 21.96
CA TYR A 12 -15.67 -20.51 21.71
C TYR A 12 -14.90 -19.98 20.48
N VAL A 13 -13.75 -20.57 20.17
CA VAL A 13 -12.92 -20.18 19.01
C VAL A 13 -13.30 -20.97 17.74
N LEU A 14 -13.98 -22.11 17.90
CA LEU A 14 -14.36 -23.02 16.82
C LEU A 14 -15.11 -22.32 15.67
N PRO A 15 -16.13 -21.46 15.89
CA PRO A 15 -16.82 -20.80 14.79
C PRO A 15 -15.89 -19.90 13.96
N ALA A 16 -15.00 -19.17 14.63
CA ALA A 16 -14.01 -18.31 13.95
C ALA A 16 -12.99 -19.14 13.15
N VAL A 17 -12.52 -20.25 13.71
CA VAL A 17 -11.59 -21.18 13.03
C VAL A 17 -12.26 -21.85 11.83
N LEU A 18 -13.52 -22.24 11.94
CA LEU A 18 -14.26 -22.83 10.83
C LEU A 18 -14.43 -21.84 9.68
N VAL A 19 -14.82 -20.60 9.98
CA VAL A 19 -14.91 -19.54 8.95
C VAL A 19 -13.54 -19.30 8.31
N TYR A 20 -12.48 -19.18 9.11
CA TYR A 20 -11.11 -19.04 8.59
C TYR A 20 -10.68 -20.22 7.71
N ALA A 21 -10.96 -21.45 8.14
CA ALA A 21 -10.58 -22.65 7.42
C ALA A 21 -11.32 -22.76 6.07
N VAL A 22 -12.62 -22.49 6.05
CA VAL A 22 -13.46 -22.62 4.85
C VAL A 22 -13.20 -21.50 3.84
N PHE A 23 -13.07 -20.25 4.29
CA PHE A 23 -13.01 -19.09 3.38
C PHE A 23 -11.60 -18.59 3.08
N LEU A 24 -10.60 -18.99 3.86
CA LEU A 24 -9.20 -18.61 3.62
C LEU A 24 -8.31 -19.82 3.39
N LEU A 25 -8.27 -20.76 4.32
CA LEU A 25 -7.31 -21.87 4.25
C LEU A 25 -7.63 -22.83 3.10
N PHE A 26 -8.91 -23.17 2.90
CA PHE A 26 -9.33 -24.07 1.82
C PHE A 26 -9.05 -23.48 0.43
N PRO A 27 -9.47 -22.25 0.07
CA PRO A 27 -9.11 -21.65 -1.22
C PRO A 27 -7.59 -21.52 -1.41
N LEU A 28 -6.84 -21.22 -0.35
CA LEU A 28 -5.38 -21.15 -0.41
C LEU A 28 -4.76 -22.51 -0.80
N LEU A 29 -5.19 -23.59 -0.13
CA LEU A 29 -4.71 -24.94 -0.42
C LEU A 29 -5.17 -25.43 -1.79
N ALA A 30 -6.41 -25.11 -2.18
CA ALA A 30 -6.94 -25.41 -3.51
C ALA A 30 -6.14 -24.71 -4.61
N SER A 31 -5.84 -23.42 -4.46
CA SER A 31 -4.98 -22.66 -5.38
C SER A 31 -3.58 -23.25 -5.48
N LEU A 32 -3.02 -23.71 -4.36
CA LEU A 32 -1.73 -24.41 -4.35
C LEU A 32 -1.81 -25.79 -5.02
N GLY A 33 -2.93 -26.50 -4.94
CA GLY A 33 -3.15 -27.73 -5.70
C GLY A 33 -3.24 -27.46 -7.21
N ILE A 34 -4.01 -26.44 -7.59
CA ILE A 34 -4.22 -26.01 -8.98
C ILE A 34 -2.90 -25.53 -9.62
N SER A 35 -1.99 -24.92 -8.86
CA SER A 35 -0.71 -24.45 -9.41
C SER A 35 0.19 -25.59 -9.94
N PHE A 36 -0.04 -26.84 -9.53
CA PHE A 36 0.62 -28.03 -10.09
C PHE A 36 -0.14 -28.68 -11.26
N THR A 37 -1.21 -28.02 -11.73
CA THR A 37 -2.03 -28.48 -12.85
C THR A 37 -2.00 -27.49 -14.00
N GLU A 38 -2.05 -27.99 -15.22
CA GLU A 38 -2.36 -27.21 -16.40
C GLU A 38 -3.87 -27.09 -16.51
N TRP A 39 -4.37 -25.87 -16.30
CA TRP A 39 -5.80 -25.58 -16.29
C TRP A 39 -6.05 -24.18 -16.83
N ASP A 40 -6.93 -24.09 -17.82
CA ASP A 40 -7.36 -22.83 -18.46
C ASP A 40 -8.66 -22.27 -17.83
N GLY A 41 -9.14 -22.87 -16.74
CA GLY A 41 -10.37 -22.48 -16.05
C GLY A 41 -11.65 -23.06 -16.65
N THR A 42 -11.59 -23.73 -17.81
CA THR A 42 -12.77 -24.29 -18.50
C THR A 42 -12.66 -25.78 -18.78
N SER A 43 -11.46 -26.27 -19.06
CA SER A 43 -11.14 -27.68 -19.26
C SER A 43 -11.00 -28.43 -17.93
N LEU A 44 -10.80 -29.75 -17.99
CA LEU A 44 -10.44 -30.51 -16.79
C LEU A 44 -8.96 -30.26 -16.46
N PRO A 45 -8.62 -29.94 -15.19
CA PRO A 45 -7.24 -29.70 -14.80
C PRO A 45 -6.39 -30.96 -14.98
N VAL A 46 -5.28 -30.84 -15.73
CA VAL A 46 -4.34 -31.93 -15.97
C VAL A 46 -3.12 -31.75 -15.08
N PHE A 47 -2.76 -32.76 -14.28
CA PHE A 47 -1.58 -32.66 -13.43
C PHE A 47 -0.30 -32.53 -14.27
N SER A 48 0.41 -31.42 -14.12
CA SER A 48 1.59 -31.05 -14.90
C SER A 48 2.83 -30.87 -14.02
N GLY A 49 2.75 -31.23 -12.73
CA GLY A 49 3.84 -31.15 -11.76
C GLY A 49 4.34 -29.71 -11.59
N VAL A 50 5.65 -29.50 -11.68
CA VAL A 50 6.28 -28.17 -11.51
C VAL A 50 6.44 -27.39 -12.82
N SER A 51 5.91 -27.89 -13.94
CA SER A 51 6.11 -27.29 -15.26
C SER A 51 5.63 -25.84 -15.35
N ASN A 52 4.54 -25.47 -14.67
CA ASN A 52 4.05 -24.10 -14.56
C ASN A 52 5.11 -23.15 -13.99
N TYR A 53 5.83 -23.57 -12.94
CA TYR A 53 6.89 -22.76 -12.33
C TYR A 53 8.10 -22.62 -13.26
N LEU A 54 8.51 -23.69 -13.94
CA LEU A 54 9.62 -23.64 -14.90
C LEU A 54 9.29 -22.72 -16.09
N ARG A 55 8.05 -22.77 -16.60
CA ARG A 55 7.56 -21.85 -17.62
C ARG A 55 7.58 -20.40 -17.12
N MET A 56 7.05 -20.16 -15.93
CA MET A 56 7.02 -18.83 -15.28
C MET A 56 8.42 -18.23 -15.13
N PHE A 57 9.40 -18.98 -14.63
CA PHE A 57 10.77 -18.46 -14.45
C PHE A 57 11.52 -18.23 -15.78
N SER A 58 11.09 -18.89 -16.86
CA SER A 58 11.65 -18.70 -18.21
C SER A 58 10.96 -17.58 -18.99
N ASP A 59 9.86 -17.05 -18.47
CA ASP A 59 9.07 -16.00 -19.11
C ASP A 59 9.65 -14.60 -18.79
N PRO A 60 10.10 -13.82 -19.78
CA PRO A 60 10.58 -12.46 -19.54
C PRO A 60 9.49 -11.53 -18.98
N VAL A 61 8.21 -11.75 -19.30
CA VAL A 61 7.07 -10.96 -18.80
C VAL A 61 6.96 -11.09 -17.28
N PHE A 62 7.19 -12.29 -16.73
CA PHE A 62 7.19 -12.50 -15.28
C PHE A 62 8.22 -11.62 -14.55
N TRP A 63 9.43 -11.50 -15.10
CA TRP A 63 10.50 -10.70 -14.50
C TRP A 63 10.24 -9.21 -14.62
N ILE A 64 9.64 -8.75 -15.72
CA ILE A 64 9.19 -7.36 -15.89
C ILE A 64 8.11 -7.04 -14.86
N ALA A 65 7.09 -7.87 -14.76
CA ALA A 65 6.00 -7.72 -13.78
C ALA A 65 6.52 -7.70 -12.33
N LEU A 66 7.47 -8.58 -12.00
CA LEU A 66 8.10 -8.62 -10.68
C LEU A 66 8.90 -7.34 -10.39
N GLY A 67 9.65 -6.84 -11.36
CA GLY A 67 10.37 -5.57 -11.26
C GLY A 67 9.42 -4.38 -11.05
N ASN A 68 8.34 -4.32 -11.82
CA ASN A 68 7.29 -3.29 -11.68
C ASN A 68 6.64 -3.34 -10.29
N ASN A 69 6.35 -4.55 -9.77
CA ASN A 69 5.82 -4.72 -8.43
C ASN A 69 6.81 -4.25 -7.34
N ALA A 70 8.10 -4.56 -7.50
CA ALA A 70 9.14 -4.09 -6.59
C ALA A 70 9.27 -2.55 -6.58
N ILE A 71 9.14 -1.90 -7.74
CA ILE A 71 9.09 -0.43 -7.83
C ILE A 71 7.85 0.10 -7.11
N LEU A 72 6.67 -0.45 -7.39
CA LEU A 72 5.42 -0.05 -6.72
C LEU A 72 5.51 -0.26 -5.20
N MET A 73 6.17 -1.30 -4.72
CA MET A 73 6.39 -1.53 -3.30
C MET A 73 7.11 -0.35 -2.61
N LEU A 74 8.02 0.34 -3.28
CA LEU A 74 8.67 1.56 -2.75
C LEU A 74 7.64 2.67 -2.50
N PHE A 75 6.70 2.85 -3.44
CA PHE A 75 5.64 3.84 -3.38
C PHE A 75 4.52 3.47 -2.38
N TYR A 76 4.26 2.20 -2.17
CA TYR A 76 3.26 1.75 -1.18
C TYR A 76 3.82 1.74 0.24
N THR A 77 5.13 1.55 0.41
CA THR A 77 5.76 1.32 1.71
C THR A 77 6.70 2.44 2.12
N LEU A 78 7.82 2.61 1.43
CA LEU A 78 8.89 3.49 1.88
C LEU A 78 8.48 4.96 1.88
N LEU A 79 7.84 5.42 0.80
CA LEU A 79 7.41 6.82 0.70
C LEU A 79 6.32 7.16 1.74
N PRO A 80 5.22 6.39 1.90
CA PRO A 80 4.23 6.60 2.95
C PRO A 80 4.80 6.59 4.36
N ILE A 81 5.70 5.66 4.67
CA ILE A 81 6.34 5.61 5.98
C ILE A 81 7.20 6.84 6.21
N GLY A 82 8.01 7.24 5.21
CA GLY A 82 8.84 8.44 5.28
C GLY A 82 8.01 9.71 5.48
N VAL A 83 6.99 9.92 4.64
CA VAL A 83 6.07 11.06 4.75
C VAL A 83 5.31 11.03 6.08
N GLY A 84 4.81 9.86 6.49
CA GLY A 84 4.11 9.66 7.75
C GLY A 84 4.99 10.00 8.96
N LEU A 85 6.26 9.59 8.97
CA LEU A 85 7.22 9.95 10.04
C LEU A 85 7.53 11.45 10.05
N LEU A 86 7.72 12.06 8.87
CA LEU A 86 7.97 13.50 8.76
C LEU A 86 6.78 14.32 9.29
N LEU A 87 5.57 13.98 8.85
CA LEU A 87 4.34 14.60 9.35
C LEU A 87 4.13 14.35 10.83
N CYS A 88 4.46 13.14 11.32
CA CYS A 88 4.36 12.79 12.73
C CYS A 88 5.30 13.66 13.59
N SER A 89 6.55 13.81 13.16
CA SER A 89 7.51 14.71 13.81
C SER A 89 7.05 16.15 13.78
N PHE A 90 6.49 16.64 12.66
CA PHE A 90 5.98 18.01 12.55
C PHE A 90 4.79 18.26 13.48
N LEU A 91 3.82 17.33 13.50
CA LEU A 91 2.59 17.42 14.29
C LEU A 91 2.81 17.17 15.79
N TYR A 92 3.93 16.55 16.17
CA TYR A 92 4.29 16.37 17.57
C TYR A 92 4.59 17.73 18.24
N ASP A 93 5.25 18.64 17.51
CA ASP A 93 5.65 19.94 18.02
C ASP A 93 4.52 20.99 17.99
N THR A 94 3.38 20.68 17.36
CA THR A 94 2.22 21.57 17.32
C THR A 94 1.58 21.67 18.71
N ARG A 95 1.69 22.85 19.34
CA ARG A 95 1.15 23.14 20.68
C ARG A 95 -0.38 23.06 20.77
N ASN A 96 -1.09 23.29 19.67
CA ASN A 96 -2.55 23.32 19.67
C ASN A 96 -3.13 21.92 19.38
N ASN A 97 -3.79 21.33 20.38
CA ASN A 97 -4.41 20.00 20.27
C ASN A 97 -5.52 19.94 19.22
N SER A 98 -6.24 21.04 18.99
CA SER A 98 -7.32 21.09 18.01
C SER A 98 -6.78 21.04 16.58
N GLU A 99 -5.76 21.84 16.27
CA GLU A 99 -5.08 21.84 14.96
C GLU A 99 -4.50 20.46 14.65
N ARG A 100 -3.81 19.86 15.62
CA ARG A 100 -3.24 18.51 15.50
C ARG A 100 -4.30 17.46 15.17
N SER A 101 -5.48 17.57 15.77
CA SER A 101 -6.60 16.65 15.53
C SER A 101 -7.21 16.85 14.14
N VAL A 102 -7.42 18.10 13.72
CA VAL A 102 -7.95 18.42 12.38
C VAL A 102 -6.99 17.94 11.30
N LEU A 103 -5.70 18.23 11.42
CA LEU A 103 -4.70 17.79 10.44
C LEU A 103 -4.61 16.26 10.37
N ARG A 104 -4.71 15.56 11.51
CA ARG A 104 -4.76 14.08 11.52
C ARG A 104 -5.95 13.56 10.72
N ILE A 105 -7.13 14.16 10.87
CA ILE A 105 -8.33 13.76 10.13
C ILE A 105 -8.15 14.02 8.63
N LEU A 106 -7.69 15.21 8.26
CA LEU A 106 -7.50 15.60 6.85
C LEU A 106 -6.49 14.68 6.14
N PHE A 107 -5.37 14.36 6.80
CA PHE A 107 -4.36 13.48 6.24
C PHE A 107 -4.78 12.01 6.20
N PHE A 108 -5.66 11.57 7.10
CA PHE A 108 -6.17 10.19 7.13
C PHE A 108 -7.37 9.96 6.19
N LEU A 109 -8.09 11.02 5.82
CA LEU A 109 -9.27 10.96 4.96
C LEU A 109 -9.08 10.16 3.65
N PRO A 110 -7.95 10.28 2.92
CA PRO A 110 -7.69 9.48 1.72
C PRO A 110 -7.82 7.98 1.95
N TYR A 111 -7.30 7.49 3.07
CA TYR A 111 -7.23 6.06 3.40
C TYR A 111 -8.62 5.43 3.63
N ILE A 112 -9.63 6.24 3.95
CA ILE A 112 -10.99 5.76 4.18
C ILE A 112 -11.72 5.52 2.85
N MET A 113 -11.22 6.08 1.75
CA MET A 113 -11.86 5.94 0.44
C MET A 113 -11.74 4.50 -0.09
N PRO A 114 -12.78 3.96 -0.74
CA PRO A 114 -12.68 2.72 -1.48
C PRO A 114 -11.64 2.86 -2.62
N MET A 115 -10.79 1.85 -2.80
CA MET A 115 -9.74 1.86 -3.85
C MET A 115 -10.30 2.07 -5.26
N ALA A 116 -11.47 1.51 -5.56
CA ALA A 116 -12.12 1.72 -6.86
C ALA A 116 -12.50 3.20 -7.10
N VAL A 117 -12.99 3.89 -6.07
CA VAL A 117 -13.31 5.33 -6.15
C VAL A 117 -12.02 6.14 -6.30
N LEU A 118 -10.97 5.77 -5.57
CA LEU A 118 -9.65 6.39 -5.67
C LEU A 118 -9.13 6.36 -7.13
N GLY A 119 -9.16 5.19 -7.78
CA GLY A 119 -8.72 5.06 -9.18
C GLY A 119 -9.53 5.94 -10.14
N VAL A 120 -10.85 5.96 -10.01
CA VAL A 120 -11.71 6.83 -10.85
C VAL A 120 -11.39 8.31 -10.68
N VAL A 121 -11.22 8.77 -9.43
CA VAL A 121 -10.89 10.17 -9.13
C VAL A 121 -9.53 10.54 -9.73
N TRP A 122 -8.51 9.71 -9.52
CA TRP A 122 -7.17 9.99 -10.01
C TRP A 122 -7.04 9.87 -11.53
N ARG A 123 -7.78 8.97 -12.16
CA ARG A 123 -7.90 8.92 -13.63
C ARG A 123 -8.49 10.22 -14.20
N TRP A 124 -9.46 10.82 -13.52
CA TRP A 124 -9.99 12.14 -13.90
C TRP A 124 -8.95 13.25 -13.67
N LEU A 125 -8.25 13.23 -12.53
CA LEU A 125 -7.20 14.20 -12.20
C LEU A 125 -6.04 14.18 -13.19
N TYR A 126 -5.62 12.99 -13.62
CA TYR A 126 -4.53 12.72 -14.56
C TYR A 126 -4.93 12.83 -16.03
N ASN A 127 -6.17 13.22 -16.35
CA ASN A 127 -6.57 13.34 -17.73
C ASN A 127 -5.79 14.46 -18.45
N PRO A 128 -5.09 14.19 -19.56
CA PRO A 128 -4.24 15.19 -20.21
C PRO A 128 -5.01 16.28 -20.98
N ALA A 129 -6.29 16.06 -21.27
CA ALA A 129 -7.13 16.99 -22.00
C ALA A 129 -7.85 17.98 -21.07
N PHE A 130 -8.39 17.51 -19.95
CA PHE A 130 -9.21 18.31 -19.04
C PHE A 130 -8.89 18.11 -17.56
N GLY A 131 -7.90 17.30 -17.21
CA GLY A 131 -7.52 17.05 -15.82
C GLY A 131 -6.96 18.32 -15.16
N PRO A 132 -7.36 18.64 -13.93
CA PRO A 132 -6.90 19.85 -13.24
C PRO A 132 -5.39 19.87 -13.00
N ILE A 133 -4.73 18.70 -12.87
CA ILE A 133 -3.27 18.65 -12.68
C ILE A 133 -2.57 19.29 -13.87
N ASP A 134 -2.90 18.84 -15.08
CA ASP A 134 -2.32 19.37 -16.33
C ASP A 134 -2.72 20.82 -16.58
N GLN A 135 -3.97 21.18 -16.29
CA GLN A 135 -4.42 22.56 -16.41
C GLN A 135 -3.62 23.51 -15.50
N ILE A 136 -3.39 23.11 -14.25
CA ILE A 136 -2.59 23.89 -13.29
C ILE A 136 -1.15 24.00 -13.78
N LEU A 137 -0.54 22.89 -14.22
CA LEU A 137 0.84 22.88 -14.74
C LEU A 137 0.99 23.82 -15.95
N ARG A 138 0.03 23.82 -16.86
CA ARG A 138 0.02 24.74 -18.02
C ARG A 138 -0.17 26.19 -17.56
N ALA A 139 -1.05 26.45 -16.59
CA ALA A 139 -1.33 27.78 -16.08
C ALA A 139 -0.12 28.42 -15.36
N ILE A 140 0.68 27.62 -14.64
CA ILE A 140 1.89 28.09 -13.95
C ILE A 140 3.13 28.14 -14.86
N GLY A 141 2.96 27.95 -16.17
CA GLY A 141 4.05 28.04 -17.14
C GLY A 141 4.96 26.80 -17.22
N LEU A 142 4.48 25.63 -16.77
CA LEU A 142 5.17 24.34 -16.86
C LEU A 142 4.43 23.34 -17.79
N PRO A 143 4.01 23.72 -19.02
CA PRO A 143 3.29 22.82 -19.92
C PRO A 143 4.10 21.57 -20.29
N GLN A 144 5.44 21.63 -20.26
CA GLN A 144 6.32 20.48 -20.50
C GLN A 144 6.20 19.36 -19.45
N LEU A 145 5.63 19.66 -18.28
CA LEU A 145 5.36 18.68 -17.23
C LEU A 145 3.91 18.16 -17.27
N ALA A 146 3.05 18.72 -18.13
CA ALA A 146 1.70 18.22 -18.39
C ALA A 146 1.80 16.99 -19.30
N LEU A 147 2.15 15.87 -18.70
CA LEU A 147 2.47 14.61 -19.35
C LEU A 147 1.22 13.72 -19.46
N SER A 148 1.27 12.73 -20.33
CA SER A 148 0.29 11.65 -20.33
C SER A 148 0.58 10.69 -19.17
N TRP A 149 0.23 11.08 -17.93
CA TRP A 149 0.58 10.37 -16.70
C TRP A 149 0.29 8.88 -16.74
N LEU A 150 -0.89 8.49 -17.27
CA LEU A 150 -1.31 7.10 -17.39
C LEU A 150 -1.08 6.52 -18.79
N GLY A 151 -0.75 7.34 -19.79
CA GLY A 151 -0.54 6.87 -21.17
C GLY A 151 0.93 6.65 -21.54
N ASP A 152 1.87 7.22 -20.77
CA ASP A 152 3.31 7.08 -20.99
C ASP A 152 3.89 5.94 -20.14
N PHE A 153 4.64 5.03 -20.76
CA PHE A 153 5.26 3.88 -20.09
C PHE A 153 6.27 4.26 -19.00
N THR A 154 6.89 5.43 -19.11
CA THR A 154 7.86 5.96 -18.14
C THR A 154 7.16 6.49 -16.90
N TRP A 155 6.00 7.13 -17.08
CA TRP A 155 5.32 7.89 -16.03
C TRP A 155 4.15 7.16 -15.38
N ALA A 156 3.59 6.13 -16.02
CA ALA A 156 2.47 5.37 -15.50
C ALA A 156 2.75 4.75 -14.12
N LEU A 157 3.87 4.04 -13.97
CA LEU A 157 4.22 3.41 -12.69
C LEU A 157 4.46 4.44 -11.57
N PRO A 158 5.27 5.50 -11.76
CA PRO A 158 5.38 6.58 -10.78
C PRO A 158 4.05 7.26 -10.46
N ALA A 159 3.20 7.53 -11.46
CA ALA A 159 1.91 8.18 -11.25
C ALA A 159 1.00 7.34 -10.34
N VAL A 160 0.82 6.06 -10.68
CA VAL A 160 0.05 5.11 -9.84
C VAL A 160 0.67 4.97 -8.44
N GLY A 161 1.99 4.90 -8.37
CA GLY A 161 2.73 4.85 -7.11
C GLY A 161 2.50 6.10 -6.24
N LEU A 162 2.46 7.29 -6.82
CA LEU A 162 2.17 8.53 -6.09
C LEU A 162 0.76 8.55 -5.52
N VAL A 163 -0.23 8.01 -6.25
CA VAL A 163 -1.60 7.84 -5.74
C VAL A 163 -1.60 6.92 -4.52
N ALA A 164 -0.91 5.79 -4.59
CA ALA A 164 -0.76 4.90 -3.45
C ALA A 164 -0.01 5.55 -2.29
N THR A 165 1.02 6.35 -2.59
CA THR A 165 1.75 7.09 -1.57
C THR A 165 0.81 8.02 -0.81
N TRP A 166 0.01 8.78 -1.56
CA TRP A 166 -1.02 9.69 -1.05
C TRP A 166 -2.08 8.96 -0.20
N TYR A 167 -2.47 7.76 -0.60
CA TYR A 167 -3.44 6.96 0.13
C TYR A 167 -2.91 6.44 1.48
N PHE A 168 -1.67 5.93 1.51
CA PHE A 168 -1.13 5.23 2.69
C PHE A 168 -0.41 6.13 3.71
N PHE A 169 0.07 7.32 3.35
CA PHE A 169 0.84 8.14 4.30
C PHE A 169 0.00 8.55 5.53
N GLY A 170 -1.30 8.79 5.34
CA GLY A 170 -2.23 9.13 6.42
C GLY A 170 -2.38 8.02 7.43
N PHE A 171 -2.50 6.78 6.95
CA PHE A 171 -2.50 5.58 7.79
C PHE A 171 -1.20 5.47 8.60
N CYS A 172 -0.05 5.63 7.94
CA CYS A 172 1.26 5.60 8.61
C CYS A 172 1.37 6.69 9.69
N LEU A 173 0.95 7.92 9.37
CA LEU A 173 0.92 9.04 10.32
C LEU A 173 0.11 8.69 11.57
N VAL A 174 -1.12 8.22 11.42
CA VAL A 174 -1.99 7.87 12.56
C VAL A 174 -1.35 6.77 13.42
N LEU A 175 -0.77 5.76 12.77
CA LEU A 175 -0.09 4.66 13.47
C LEU A 175 1.11 5.18 14.29
N PHE A 176 1.97 6.01 13.71
CA PHE A 176 3.12 6.59 14.42
C PHE A 176 2.71 7.56 15.53
N MET A 177 1.66 8.35 15.32
CA MET A 177 1.14 9.22 16.38
C MET A 177 0.60 8.42 17.56
N ALA A 178 -0.07 7.28 17.31
CA ALA A 178 -0.52 6.38 18.37
C ALA A 178 0.67 5.75 19.13
N GLY A 179 1.76 5.44 18.44
CA GLY A 179 3.01 5.00 19.06
C GLY A 179 3.63 6.07 19.96
N LEU A 180 3.75 7.30 19.45
CA LEU A 180 4.27 8.45 20.21
C LEU A 180 3.47 8.71 21.50
N GLN A 181 2.14 8.56 21.46
CA GLN A 181 1.28 8.74 22.62
C GLN A 181 1.52 7.71 23.75
N ARG A 182 2.14 6.57 23.44
CA ARG A 182 2.52 5.55 24.44
C ARG A 182 3.89 5.79 25.07
N MET A 183 4.71 6.67 24.48
CA MET A 183 6.03 6.97 25.00
C MET A 183 5.94 7.82 26.27
N ASP A 184 6.80 7.52 27.24
CA ASP A 184 6.91 8.33 28.46
C ASP A 184 7.40 9.74 28.09
N PRO A 185 6.62 10.82 28.38
CA PRO A 185 7.03 12.19 28.14
C PRO A 185 8.36 12.56 28.81
N SER A 186 8.69 11.92 29.94
CA SER A 186 9.91 12.19 30.72
C SER A 186 11.19 12.02 29.90
N LEU A 187 11.19 11.11 28.92
CA LEU A 187 12.34 10.87 28.03
C LEU A 187 12.66 12.08 27.16
N LEU A 188 11.62 12.80 26.70
CA LEU A 188 11.79 13.97 25.84
C LEU A 188 12.11 15.21 26.67
N GLU A 189 11.53 15.33 27.86
CA GLU A 189 11.85 16.39 28.82
C GLU A 189 13.31 16.30 29.31
N ALA A 190 13.78 15.09 29.64
CA ALA A 190 15.19 14.86 29.99
C ALA A 190 16.13 15.25 28.85
N ALA A 191 15.78 14.89 27.62
CA ALA A 191 16.57 15.26 26.45
C ALA A 191 16.60 16.79 26.19
N ASP A 192 15.53 17.49 26.55
CA ASP A 192 15.46 18.96 26.50
C ASP A 192 16.36 19.60 27.57
N LEU A 193 16.42 19.02 28.78
CA LEU A 193 17.37 19.44 29.82
C LEU A 193 18.82 19.22 29.41
N ASP A 194 19.11 18.13 28.69
CA ASP A 194 20.43 17.83 28.13
C ASP A 194 20.81 18.68 26.90
N GLY A 195 19.95 19.60 26.47
CA GLY A 195 20.19 20.48 25.32
C GLY A 195 20.17 19.75 23.96
N SER A 196 19.49 18.60 23.87
CA SER A 196 19.41 17.84 22.62
C SER A 196 18.62 18.56 21.54
N SER A 197 19.22 18.71 20.35
CA SER A 197 18.55 19.28 19.18
C SER A 197 17.35 18.43 18.71
N ARG A 198 16.39 19.04 18.00
CA ARG A 198 15.21 18.33 17.45
C ARG A 198 15.59 17.09 16.64
N ARG A 199 16.62 17.18 15.79
CA ARG A 199 17.10 16.05 14.98
C ARG A 199 17.65 14.92 15.86
N GLN A 200 18.37 15.25 16.94
CA GLN A 200 18.87 14.25 17.89
C GLN A 200 17.72 13.57 18.63
N LYS A 201 16.74 14.32 19.15
CA LYS A 201 15.54 13.75 19.79
C LYS A 201 14.78 12.81 18.85
N PHE A 202 14.55 13.25 17.60
CA PHE A 202 13.88 12.42 16.61
C PHE A 202 14.65 11.12 16.31
N MET A 203 15.95 11.21 16.00
CA MET A 203 16.74 10.04 15.58
C MET A 203 17.09 9.09 16.73
N ARG A 204 17.27 9.60 17.96
CA ARG A 204 17.75 8.82 19.11
C ARG A 204 16.65 8.37 20.06
N ILE A 205 15.51 9.06 20.10
CA ILE A 205 14.43 8.78 21.05
C ILE A 205 13.17 8.38 20.29
N THR A 206 12.64 9.26 19.45
CA THR A 206 11.37 9.03 18.75
C THR A 206 11.44 7.85 17.78
N LEU A 207 12.38 7.85 16.83
CA LEU A 207 12.46 6.82 15.80
C LEU A 207 12.73 5.42 16.39
N PRO A 208 13.62 5.23 17.38
CA PRO A 208 13.75 3.95 18.08
C PRO A 208 12.50 3.57 18.89
N GLY A 209 11.83 4.54 19.52
CA GLY A 209 10.58 4.31 20.23
C GLY A 209 9.44 3.84 19.33
N LEU A 210 9.43 4.28 18.07
CA LEU A 210 8.44 3.91 17.05
C LEU A 210 8.74 2.60 16.29
N ARG A 211 9.75 1.83 16.71
CA ARG A 211 10.11 0.56 16.03
C ARG A 211 8.94 -0.44 15.94
N PRO A 212 8.11 -0.65 16.98
CA PRO A 212 6.94 -1.54 16.87
C PRO A 212 5.96 -1.09 15.78
N GLU A 213 5.68 0.21 15.72
CA GLU A 213 4.77 0.82 14.73
C GLU A 213 5.37 0.77 13.33
N LEU A 214 6.68 0.97 13.18
CA LEU A 214 7.38 0.81 11.90
C LEU A 214 7.28 -0.61 11.35
N ARG A 215 7.42 -1.62 12.21
CA ARG A 215 7.26 -3.03 11.79
C ARG A 215 5.83 -3.31 11.34
N ILE A 216 4.84 -2.78 12.04
CA ILE A 216 3.43 -2.93 11.68
C ILE A 216 3.13 -2.21 10.36
N ALA A 217 3.57 -0.95 10.22
CA ALA A 217 3.42 -0.17 8.98
C ALA A 217 4.02 -0.94 7.81
N LEU A 218 5.29 -1.35 7.93
CA LEU A 218 6.01 -2.06 6.89
C LEU A 218 5.32 -3.37 6.53
N LEU A 219 4.93 -4.18 7.50
CA LEU A 219 4.23 -5.44 7.23
C LEU A 219 2.92 -5.21 6.48
N LEU A 220 2.11 -4.26 6.92
CA LEU A 220 0.81 -4.00 6.31
C LEU A 220 0.92 -3.38 4.92
N THR A 221 1.83 -2.42 4.72
CA THR A 221 2.02 -1.77 3.42
C THR A 221 2.69 -2.68 2.40
N VAL A 222 3.58 -3.60 2.82
CA VAL A 222 4.13 -4.63 1.93
C VAL A 222 3.06 -5.63 1.52
N ILE A 223 2.21 -6.08 2.45
CA ILE A 223 1.08 -6.95 2.08
C ILE A 223 0.14 -6.22 1.11
N ALA A 224 -0.10 -4.93 1.31
CA ALA A 224 -0.91 -4.13 0.41
C ALA A 224 -0.26 -3.95 -0.97
N SER A 225 1.06 -3.74 -1.06
CA SER A 225 1.75 -3.56 -2.34
C SER A 225 1.75 -4.82 -3.20
N LEU A 226 1.86 -5.99 -2.57
CA LEU A 226 1.74 -7.28 -3.26
C LEU A 226 0.33 -7.50 -3.84
N LYS A 227 -0.68 -6.83 -3.27
CA LYS A 227 -2.09 -6.87 -3.71
C LYS A 227 -2.51 -5.64 -4.51
N ALA A 228 -1.58 -4.81 -4.99
CA ALA A 228 -1.85 -3.52 -5.63
C ALA A 228 -2.60 -3.60 -6.99
N PHE A 229 -3.15 -4.76 -7.35
CA PHE A 229 -3.89 -5.00 -8.59
C PHE A 229 -5.09 -4.06 -8.75
N ASP A 230 -5.81 -3.76 -7.66
CA ASP A 230 -7.06 -2.98 -7.73
C ASP A 230 -6.85 -1.57 -8.30
N LEU A 231 -5.77 -0.88 -7.90
CA LEU A 231 -5.46 0.46 -8.38
C LEU A 231 -5.00 0.42 -9.85
N VAL A 232 -4.13 -0.54 -10.18
CA VAL A 232 -3.61 -0.71 -11.55
C VAL A 232 -4.73 -1.08 -12.53
N TYR A 233 -5.61 -2.00 -12.16
CA TYR A 233 -6.68 -2.50 -13.02
C TYR A 233 -7.70 -1.40 -13.37
N VAL A 234 -8.08 -0.56 -12.41
CA VAL A 234 -9.02 0.55 -12.64
C VAL A 234 -8.40 1.63 -13.55
N ASP A 235 -7.11 1.88 -13.40
CA ASP A 235 -6.38 2.83 -14.24
C ASP A 235 -6.14 2.28 -15.66
N ASP A 236 -5.91 0.97 -15.79
CA ASP A 236 -5.59 0.30 -17.06
C ASP A 236 -6.85 -0.02 -17.91
N ALA A 237 -8.01 -0.24 -17.28
CA ALA A 237 -9.31 -0.38 -17.96
C ALA A 237 -9.71 0.85 -18.81
N GLY A 238 -8.97 1.96 -18.69
CA GLY A 238 -9.13 3.15 -19.50
C GLY A 238 -8.31 3.23 -20.78
N ARG A 239 -7.38 2.29 -21.03
CA ARG A 239 -6.48 2.35 -22.18
C ARG A 239 -7.12 1.75 -23.45
N PRO A 240 -7.18 2.50 -24.57
CA PRO A 240 -7.64 1.97 -25.86
C PRO A 240 -6.59 0.99 -26.41
N GLY A 241 -6.72 -0.29 -26.07
CA GLY A 241 -5.85 -1.38 -26.53
C GLY A 241 -6.27 -2.76 -26.03
N HIS A 242 -6.95 -2.85 -24.87
CA HIS A 242 -7.35 -4.11 -24.25
C HIS A 242 -8.60 -4.79 -24.86
N LEU A 243 -9.26 -4.18 -25.84
CA LEU A 243 -10.48 -4.73 -26.45
C LEU A 243 -10.22 -5.62 -27.69
N HIS A 244 -8.97 -5.84 -28.07
CA HIS A 244 -8.63 -6.76 -29.16
C HIS A 244 -7.97 -8.03 -28.62
N HIS A 245 -8.75 -9.11 -28.62
CA HIS A 245 -8.46 -10.47 -28.16
C HIS A 245 -7.30 -11.20 -28.91
N GLY A 246 -6.34 -10.50 -29.49
CA GLY A 246 -5.30 -11.08 -30.37
C GLY A 246 -3.87 -11.06 -29.84
N ASP A 247 -3.47 -10.05 -29.06
CA ASP A 247 -2.05 -9.77 -28.81
C ASP A 247 -1.70 -9.81 -27.32
N GLN A 248 -1.90 -10.97 -26.68
CA GLN A 248 -1.45 -11.21 -25.30
C GLN A 248 0.07 -11.37 -25.15
N HIS A 249 0.84 -11.29 -26.23
CA HIS A 249 2.27 -11.62 -26.21
C HIS A 249 3.22 -10.43 -25.97
N LEU A 250 2.72 -9.22 -25.69
CA LEU A 250 3.60 -8.04 -25.69
C LEU A 250 3.48 -7.07 -24.51
N TYR A 251 2.57 -7.27 -23.56
CA TYR A 251 2.33 -6.24 -22.53
C TYR A 251 2.02 -6.84 -21.16
N VAL A 252 3.03 -6.85 -20.28
CA VAL A 252 3.02 -6.48 -18.84
C VAL A 252 4.43 -6.65 -18.25
#